data_AF-A0A800CZ24-F1
#
_entry.id   AF-A0A800CZ24-F1
#
_cell.length_a   1.000
_cell.length_b   1.000
_cell.length_c   1.000
_cell.angle_alpha   90.00
_cell.angle_beta   90.00
_cell.angle_gamma   90.00
#
_symmetry.space_group_name_H-M   'P 1'
#
loop_
_entity.id
_entity.type
_entity.pdbx_description
1 polymer ?
#
loop_
_entity_poly.entity_id
_entity_poly.type
_entity_poly.pdbx_seq_one_letter_code
_entity_poly.pdbx_strand_id
1 'polypeptide(L)'
;MTGRKDIPHIYLTYSPEVASTQNTSELWPQERTELMEKIHAAPDLRLNHILEDIDRQVNELQIVCEAVAEFNRRGRSLFMKIGKITVAIGVGLFCFGDVLTNSILSLPRQTLISSVRGGTFSLGNLLLPLIFLCATLVLGWIFYNNYGFKKLLRKTLENSSNLVNRENEYRRNLWNKMQGKIIDLVSNSKAKDIWIRHSGNLNKIQRFLEGDLKKYYDKLRS
;
A
#
# COMPACT_ATOMS: atom_id res chain seq x y z
N MET A 1 30.40 7.52 24.98
CA MET A 1 30.99 6.86 23.80
C MET A 1 32.18 6.04 24.26
N THR A 2 31.92 4.83 24.72
CA THR A 2 32.88 3.79 25.11
C THR A 2 32.38 2.53 24.41
N GLY A 3 33.11 1.75 23.65
CA GLY A 3 34.51 1.65 23.30
C GLY A 3 34.61 0.38 22.46
N ARG A 4 35.58 0.32 21.55
CA ARG A 4 35.91 -0.79 20.64
C ARG A 4 34.94 -1.04 19.48
N LYS A 5 35.40 -0.59 18.30
CA LYS A 5 35.20 -1.24 17.01
C LYS A 5 35.82 -2.63 17.14
N ASP A 6 35.03 -3.69 17.01
CA ASP A 6 35.47 -5.09 17.14
C ASP A 6 36.69 -5.32 16.24
N ILE A 7 37.85 -5.54 16.86
CA ILE A 7 39.07 -5.90 16.13
C ILE A 7 38.84 -7.34 15.65
N PRO A 8 38.87 -7.61 14.33
CA PRO A 8 38.66 -8.95 13.82
C PRO A 8 39.73 -9.88 14.41
N HIS A 9 39.29 -11.00 14.96
CA HIS A 9 40.18 -12.01 15.52
C HIS A 9 40.97 -12.66 14.38
N ILE A 10 42.30 -12.60 14.47
CA ILE A 10 43.21 -13.16 13.46
C ILE A 10 43.60 -14.56 13.93
N TYR A 11 43.25 -15.57 13.15
CA TYR A 11 43.63 -16.96 13.40
C TYR A 11 45.03 -17.25 12.84
N LEU A 12 45.95 -17.71 13.67
CA LEU A 12 47.29 -18.15 13.25
C LEU A 12 47.24 -19.66 13.00
N THR A 13 47.17 -20.05 11.72
CA THR A 13 47.07 -21.45 11.29
C THR A 13 48.11 -21.78 10.22
N TYR A 14 48.33 -23.08 9.99
CA TYR A 14 49.22 -23.61 8.96
C TYR A 14 48.50 -24.65 8.09
N SER A 15 49.06 -24.93 6.90
CA SER A 15 48.60 -26.05 6.06
C SER A 15 49.38 -27.32 6.43
N PRO A 16 48.71 -28.39 6.90
CA PRO A 16 49.38 -29.62 7.32
C PRO A 16 50.01 -30.41 6.16
N GLU A 17 49.64 -30.11 4.91
CA GLU A 17 50.23 -30.73 3.72
C GLU A 17 51.60 -30.15 3.35
N VAL A 18 51.93 -28.96 3.86
CA VAL A 18 53.13 -28.20 3.46
C VAL A 18 54.10 -28.01 4.64
N ALA A 19 53.60 -27.97 5.88
CA ALA A 19 54.42 -27.74 7.07
C ALA A 19 54.64 -29.02 7.89
N SER A 20 55.91 -29.35 8.16
CA SER A 20 56.26 -30.40 9.11
C SER A 20 55.97 -29.96 10.55
N THR A 21 55.30 -30.81 11.32
CA THR A 21 54.82 -30.61 12.70
C THR A 21 55.91 -30.27 13.73
N GLN A 22 57.19 -30.26 13.35
CA GLN A 22 58.31 -29.97 14.25
C GLN A 22 58.49 -28.46 14.57
N ASN A 23 57.87 -27.55 13.79
CA ASN A 23 58.03 -26.09 13.96
C ASN A 23 56.75 -25.37 14.42
N THR A 24 55.70 -26.09 14.79
CA THR A 24 54.40 -25.50 15.13
C THR A 24 54.22 -25.36 16.63
N SER A 25 53.92 -24.14 17.09
CA SER A 25 53.53 -23.85 18.48
C SER A 25 52.32 -24.71 18.91
N GLU A 26 52.29 -25.16 20.17
CA GLU A 26 51.23 -26.00 20.74
C GLU A 26 49.81 -25.42 20.59
N LEU A 27 49.67 -24.10 20.41
CA LEU A 27 48.39 -23.39 20.28
C LEU A 27 47.78 -23.43 18.86
N TRP A 28 48.59 -23.61 17.82
CA TRP A 28 48.13 -23.51 16.42
C TRP A 28 47.13 -24.59 15.99
N PRO A 29 47.23 -25.86 16.46
CA PRO A 29 46.22 -26.88 16.17
C PRO A 29 44.83 -26.53 16.73
N GLN A 30 44.77 -25.86 17.89
CA GLN A 30 43.51 -25.41 18.50
C GLN A 30 42.89 -24.26 17.68
N GLU A 31 43.66 -23.21 17.39
CA GLU A 31 43.16 -22.08 16.57
C GLU A 31 42.72 -22.51 15.16
N ARG A 32 43.39 -23.50 14.56
CA ARG A 32 42.96 -24.10 13.28
C ARG A 32 41.61 -24.79 13.40
N THR A 33 41.39 -25.52 14.50
CA THR A 33 40.13 -26.25 14.73
C THR A 33 38.98 -25.27 14.93
N GLU A 34 39.20 -24.21 15.71
CA GLU A 34 38.21 -23.13 15.87
C GLU A 34 37.93 -22.39 14.56
N LEU A 35 38.94 -22.14 13.74
CA LEU A 35 38.77 -21.53 12.41
C LEU A 35 37.95 -22.45 11.49
N MET A 36 38.26 -23.75 11.46
CA MET A 36 37.48 -24.72 10.67
C MET A 36 36.04 -24.76 11.14
N GLU A 37 35.79 -24.81 12.44
CA GLU A 37 34.43 -24.80 13.00
C GLU A 37 33.67 -23.54 12.58
N LYS A 38 34.29 -22.36 12.65
CA LYS A 38 33.68 -21.10 12.18
C LYS A 38 33.45 -21.07 10.67
N ILE A 39 34.36 -21.62 9.87
CA ILE A 39 34.19 -21.73 8.41
C ILE A 39 33.04 -22.70 8.09
N HIS A 40 32.93 -23.82 8.81
CA HIS A 40 31.83 -24.78 8.65
C HIS A 40 30.48 -24.24 9.11
N ALA A 41 30.45 -23.36 10.12
CA ALA A 41 29.25 -22.66 10.56
C ALA A 41 28.90 -21.43 9.69
N ALA A 42 29.79 -20.97 8.82
CA ALA A 42 29.59 -19.79 7.98
C ALA A 42 28.39 -19.88 7.01
N PRO A 43 28.06 -21.04 6.39
CA PRO A 43 26.86 -21.20 5.57
C PRO A 43 25.57 -20.98 6.36
N ASP A 44 25.47 -21.49 7.59
CA ASP A 44 24.30 -21.33 8.45
C ASP A 44 24.16 -19.87 8.93
N LEU A 45 25.29 -19.24 9.28
CA LEU A 45 25.33 -17.80 9.58
C LEU A 45 24.89 -16.95 8.38
N ARG A 46 25.29 -17.34 7.17
CA ARG A 46 24.89 -16.67 5.93
C ARG A 46 23.40 -16.83 5.64
N LEU A 47 22.83 -18.01 5.88
CA LEU A 47 21.39 -18.26 5.74
C LEU A 47 20.57 -17.45 6.75
N ASN A 48 21.03 -17.38 8.01
CA ASN A 48 20.41 -16.54 9.02
C ASN A 48 20.42 -15.06 8.64
N HIS A 49 21.55 -14.55 8.13
CA HIS A 49 21.64 -13.16 7.69
C HIS A 49 20.74 -12.86 6.49
N ILE A 50 20.63 -13.79 5.53
CA ILE A 50 19.72 -13.67 4.40
C ILE A 50 18.27 -13.64 4.89
N LEU A 51 17.89 -14.49 5.84
CA LEU A 51 16.53 -14.50 6.39
C LEU A 51 16.21 -13.23 7.16
N GLU A 52 17.15 -12.71 7.94
CA GLU A 52 17.00 -11.42 8.63
C GLU A 52 16.82 -10.27 7.64
N ASP A 53 17.57 -10.27 6.55
CA ASP A 53 17.41 -9.29 5.48
C ASP A 53 16.05 -9.42 4.77
N ILE A 54 15.59 -10.65 4.51
CA ILE A 54 14.26 -10.91 3.95
C ILE A 54 13.18 -10.40 4.91
N ASP A 55 13.27 -10.75 6.19
CA ASP A 55 12.31 -10.30 7.21
C ASP A 55 12.23 -8.77 7.24
N ARG A 56 13.38 -8.10 7.27
CA ARG A 56 13.44 -6.63 7.21
C ARG A 56 12.77 -6.07 5.96
N GLN A 57 13.10 -6.59 4.78
CA GLN A 57 12.53 -6.11 3.51
C GLN A 57 11.03 -6.32 3.42
N VAL A 58 10.53 -7.45 3.95
CA VAL A 58 9.10 -7.77 3.92
C VAL A 58 8.33 -6.87 4.91
N ASN A 59 8.89 -6.60 6.09
CA ASN A 59 8.31 -5.63 7.04
C ASN A 59 8.28 -4.21 6.45
N GLU A 60 9.33 -3.79 5.73
CA GLU A 60 9.33 -2.52 4.99
C GLU A 60 8.22 -2.46 3.94
N LEU A 61 8.07 -3.54 3.15
CA LEU A 61 7.04 -3.64 2.12
C LEU A 61 5.63 -3.63 2.73
N GLN A 62 5.44 -4.28 3.88
CA GLN A 62 4.17 -4.30 4.60
C GLN A 62 3.73 -2.89 4.98
N ILE A 63 4.62 -2.09 5.57
CA ILE A 63 4.32 -0.71 5.98
C ILE A 63 3.94 0.16 4.77
N VAL A 64 4.64 0.01 3.65
CA VAL A 64 4.30 0.72 2.41
C VAL A 64 2.93 0.30 1.90
N CYS A 65 2.68 -1.01 1.84
CA CYS A 65 1.42 -1.54 1.36
C CYS A 65 0.24 -1.14 2.25
N GLU A 66 0.43 -1.10 3.57
CA GLU A 66 -0.58 -0.67 4.55
C GLU A 66 -0.92 0.82 4.36
N ALA A 67 0.11 1.67 4.24
CA ALA A 67 -0.09 3.10 4.00
C ALA A 67 -0.85 3.38 2.71
N VAL A 68 -0.48 2.71 1.61
CA VAL A 68 -1.15 2.85 0.30
C VAL A 68 -2.58 2.28 0.35
N ALA A 69 -2.79 1.16 1.04
CA ALA A 69 -4.11 0.57 1.20
C ALA A 69 -5.04 1.49 2.00
N GLU A 70 -4.54 2.10 3.08
CA GLU A 70 -5.29 3.05 3.89
C GLU A 70 -5.63 4.32 3.11
N PHE A 71 -4.68 4.86 2.33
CA PHE A 71 -4.95 5.97 1.41
C PHE A 71 -6.06 5.63 0.40
N ASN A 72 -5.97 4.46 -0.24
CA ASN A 72 -6.98 4.01 -1.20
C ASN A 72 -8.34 3.78 -0.55
N ARG A 73 -8.38 3.26 0.69
CA ARG A 73 -9.62 3.10 1.47
C ARG A 73 -10.28 4.45 1.74
N ARG A 74 -9.51 5.47 2.15
CA ARG A 74 -10.00 6.84 2.34
C ARG A 74 -10.51 7.44 1.02
N GLY A 75 -9.81 7.21 -0.08
CA GLY A 75 -10.22 7.61 -1.44
C GLY A 75 -11.57 7.03 -1.83
N ARG A 76 -11.75 5.70 -1.70
CA ARG A 76 -13.02 5.02 -1.97
C ARG A 76 -14.16 5.51 -1.08
N SER A 77 -13.89 5.73 0.21
CA SER A 77 -14.89 6.25 1.15
C SER A 77 -15.36 7.65 0.72
N LEU A 78 -14.44 8.53 0.33
CA LEU A 78 -14.76 9.85 -0.19
C LEU A 78 -15.55 9.77 -1.51
N PHE A 79 -15.13 8.91 -2.44
CA PHE A 79 -15.85 8.66 -3.70
C PHE A 79 -17.29 8.21 -3.43
N MET A 80 -17.51 7.27 -2.50
CA MET A 80 -18.86 6.80 -2.16
C MET A 80 -19.71 7.90 -1.52
N LYS A 81 -19.12 8.77 -0.68
CA LYS A 81 -19.85 9.91 -0.10
C LYS A 81 -20.29 10.90 -1.17
N ILE A 82 -19.39 11.30 -2.06
CA ILE A 82 -19.70 12.23 -3.16
C ILE A 82 -20.68 11.58 -4.13
N GLY A 83 -20.44 10.31 -4.51
CA GLY A 83 -21.30 9.55 -5.41
C GLY A 83 -22.74 9.43 -4.91
N LYS A 84 -22.95 9.16 -3.60
CA LYS A 84 -24.30 9.15 -3.01
C LYS A 84 -25.01 10.49 -3.17
N ILE A 85 -24.30 11.60 -2.92
CA ILE A 85 -24.86 12.96 -3.06
C ILE A 85 -25.17 13.24 -4.54
N THR A 86 -24.23 12.95 -5.45
CA THR A 86 -24.41 13.15 -6.89
C THR A 86 -25.56 12.33 -7.44
N VAL A 87 -25.69 11.05 -7.04
CA VAL A 87 -26.80 10.19 -7.47
C VAL A 87 -28.13 10.71 -6.92
N ALA A 88 -28.19 11.13 -5.66
CA ALA A 88 -29.41 11.70 -5.09
C ALA A 88 -29.85 12.96 -5.84
N ILE A 89 -28.91 13.87 -6.15
CA ILE A 89 -29.17 15.07 -6.95
C ILE A 89 -29.58 14.68 -8.39
N GLY A 90 -28.90 13.72 -9.00
CA GLY A 90 -29.17 13.26 -10.35
C GLY A 90 -30.55 12.63 -10.49
N VAL A 91 -30.97 11.82 -9.52
CA VAL A 91 -32.33 11.25 -9.47
C VAL A 91 -33.38 12.35 -9.26
N GLY A 92 -33.10 13.33 -8.38
CA GLY A 92 -33.98 14.49 -8.20
C GLY A 92 -34.16 15.27 -9.51
N LEU A 93 -33.07 15.57 -10.22
CA LEU A 93 -33.11 16.26 -11.51
C LEU A 93 -33.67 15.40 -12.63
N PHE A 94 -33.55 14.08 -12.56
CA PHE A 94 -34.22 13.17 -13.48
C PHE A 94 -35.75 13.25 -13.32
N CYS A 95 -36.26 13.22 -12.09
CA CYS A 95 -37.70 13.24 -11.84
C CYS A 95 -38.34 14.62 -12.03
N PHE A 96 -37.61 15.71 -11.73
CA PHE A 96 -38.17 17.06 -11.66
C PHE A 96 -37.47 18.09 -12.57
N GLY A 97 -36.33 17.75 -13.18
CA GLY A 97 -35.55 18.70 -13.98
C GLY A 97 -36.26 19.15 -15.25
N ASP A 98 -37.10 18.28 -15.81
CA ASP A 98 -38.00 18.59 -16.93
C ASP A 98 -39.14 19.54 -16.55
N VAL A 99 -39.67 19.45 -15.32
CA VAL A 99 -40.65 20.40 -14.77
C VAL A 99 -40.01 21.77 -14.55
N LEU A 100 -38.81 21.81 -13.99
CA LEU A 100 -38.07 23.07 -13.78
C LEU A 100 -37.74 23.75 -15.11
N THR A 101 -37.29 22.98 -16.11
CA THR A 101 -37.00 23.53 -17.44
C THR A 101 -38.26 23.94 -18.19
N ASN A 102 -39.37 23.21 -18.07
CA ASN A 102 -40.65 23.64 -18.64
C ASN A 102 -41.11 24.97 -18.03
N SER A 103 -40.98 25.14 -16.71
CA SER A 103 -41.39 26.39 -16.04
C SER A 103 -40.55 27.61 -16.42
N ILE A 104 -39.29 27.44 -16.83
CA ILE A 104 -38.36 28.55 -17.12
C ILE A 104 -38.24 28.81 -18.62
N LEU A 105 -38.11 27.73 -19.42
CA LEU A 105 -37.80 27.77 -20.85
C LEU A 105 -38.97 27.31 -21.73
N SER A 106 -40.12 26.93 -21.13
CA SER A 106 -41.29 26.38 -21.85
C SER A 106 -40.98 25.12 -22.68
N LEU A 107 -39.89 24.43 -22.35
CA LEU A 107 -39.42 23.18 -22.98
C LEU A 107 -39.13 22.15 -21.87
N PRO A 108 -39.53 20.89 -22.01
CA PRO A 108 -40.27 20.26 -23.11
C PRO A 108 -41.79 20.50 -22.99
N ARG A 109 -42.54 20.47 -24.11
CA ARG A 109 -44.00 20.74 -24.12
C ARG A 109 -44.82 19.75 -23.27
N GLN A 110 -44.32 18.52 -23.11
CA GLN A 110 -44.82 17.53 -22.16
C GLN A 110 -43.67 17.09 -21.27
N THR A 111 -43.87 17.20 -19.96
CA THR A 111 -42.94 16.67 -18.96
C THR A 111 -43.14 15.15 -18.81
N LEU A 112 -42.12 14.45 -18.36
CA LEU A 112 -42.15 13.03 -18.02
C LEU A 112 -43.27 12.75 -17.02
N ILE A 113 -43.43 13.56 -15.97
CA ILE A 113 -44.53 13.42 -15.01
C ILE A 113 -45.91 13.60 -15.70
N SER A 114 -46.06 14.60 -16.57
CA SER A 114 -47.33 14.82 -17.29
C SER A 114 -47.65 13.69 -18.25
N SER A 115 -46.64 13.11 -18.91
CA SER A 115 -46.80 12.04 -19.89
C SER A 115 -47.07 10.69 -19.27
N VAL A 116 -46.48 10.40 -18.10
CA VAL A 116 -46.81 9.21 -17.29
C VAL A 116 -48.25 9.32 -16.78
N ARG A 117 -48.67 10.49 -16.31
CA ARG A 117 -50.06 10.72 -15.85
C ARG A 117 -51.08 10.68 -16.99
N GLY A 118 -50.70 11.15 -18.17
CA GLY A 118 -51.55 11.23 -19.36
C GLY A 118 -51.58 9.95 -20.21
N GLY A 119 -50.81 8.91 -19.85
CA GLY A 119 -50.77 7.63 -20.58
C GLY A 119 -50.07 7.66 -21.94
N THR A 120 -49.60 8.84 -22.40
CA THR A 120 -48.89 9.01 -23.67
C THR A 120 -47.39 9.05 -23.43
N PHE A 121 -46.81 7.91 -23.06
CA PHE A 121 -45.37 7.80 -22.86
C PHE A 121 -44.64 7.78 -24.21
N SER A 122 -43.78 8.77 -24.45
CA SER A 122 -42.92 8.85 -25.63
C SER A 122 -41.45 8.92 -25.22
N LEU A 123 -40.58 8.29 -25.99
CA LEU A 123 -39.12 8.31 -25.81
C LEU A 123 -38.55 9.74 -25.75
N GLY A 124 -39.21 10.69 -26.43
CA GLY A 124 -38.82 12.10 -26.40
C GLY A 124 -38.91 12.74 -25.01
N ASN A 125 -39.83 12.28 -24.15
CA ASN A 125 -40.03 12.83 -22.81
C ASN A 125 -38.96 12.33 -21.81
N LEU A 126 -38.20 11.30 -22.18
CA LEU A 126 -37.15 10.72 -21.34
C LEU A 126 -35.76 11.28 -21.65
N LEU A 127 -35.60 11.89 -22.83
CA LEU A 127 -34.33 12.36 -23.35
C LEU A 127 -33.73 13.46 -22.46
N LEU A 128 -34.56 14.44 -22.05
CA LEU A 128 -34.11 15.56 -21.23
C LEU A 128 -33.79 15.15 -19.77
N PRO A 129 -34.65 14.40 -19.06
CA PRO A 129 -34.30 13.78 -17.77
C PRO A 129 -33.01 12.97 -17.82
N LEU A 130 -32.81 12.17 -18.87
CA LEU A 130 -31.61 11.35 -19.01
C LEU A 130 -30.35 12.20 -19.21
N ILE A 131 -30.43 13.30 -19.98
CA ILE A 131 -29.34 14.26 -20.11
C ILE A 131 -28.98 14.85 -18.75
N PHE A 132 -29.97 15.27 -17.94
CA PHE A 132 -29.69 15.79 -16.60
C PHE A 132 -29.03 14.76 -15.70
N LEU A 133 -29.50 13.51 -15.72
CA LEU A 133 -28.89 12.42 -14.97
C LEU A 133 -27.44 12.18 -15.40
N CYS A 134 -27.18 12.04 -16.69
CA CYS A 134 -25.83 11.82 -17.20
C CYS A 134 -24.91 13.02 -16.91
N ALA A 135 -25.39 14.25 -17.12
CA ALA A 135 -24.62 15.47 -16.87
C ALA A 135 -24.25 15.59 -15.39
N THR A 136 -25.17 15.31 -14.48
CA THR A 136 -24.90 15.36 -13.03
C THR A 136 -23.88 14.31 -12.60
N LEU A 137 -23.96 13.09 -13.13
CA LEU A 137 -22.96 12.04 -12.88
C LEU A 137 -21.57 12.43 -13.39
N VAL A 138 -21.48 12.97 -14.61
CA VAL A 138 -20.22 13.48 -15.18
C VAL A 138 -19.65 14.61 -14.33
N LEU A 139 -20.48 15.56 -13.90
CA LEU A 139 -20.05 16.65 -13.02
C LEU A 139 -19.56 16.13 -11.66
N GLY A 140 -20.26 15.16 -11.06
CA GLY A 140 -19.80 14.54 -9.81
C GLY A 140 -18.47 13.81 -9.96
N TRP A 141 -18.26 13.12 -11.09
CA TRP A 141 -16.99 12.49 -11.42
C TRP A 141 -15.85 13.51 -11.57
N ILE A 142 -16.08 14.58 -12.34
CA ILE A 142 -15.11 15.67 -12.52
C ILE A 142 -14.80 16.35 -11.18
N PHE A 143 -15.82 16.61 -10.37
CA PHE A 143 -15.67 17.21 -9.05
C PHE A 143 -14.82 16.34 -8.12
N TYR A 144 -15.07 15.02 -8.10
CA TYR A 144 -14.24 14.08 -7.36
C TYR A 144 -12.79 14.11 -7.85
N ASN A 145 -12.55 14.01 -9.17
CA ASN A 145 -11.19 13.93 -9.72
C ASN A 145 -10.39 15.23 -9.50
N ASN A 146 -11.01 16.38 -9.74
CA ASN A 146 -10.32 17.67 -9.72
C ASN A 146 -10.22 18.28 -8.32
N TYR A 147 -11.22 18.09 -7.47
CA TYR A 147 -11.27 18.70 -6.14
C TYR A 147 -11.18 17.68 -5.02
N GLY A 148 -12.05 16.67 -5.03
CA GLY A 148 -12.13 15.68 -3.94
C GLY A 148 -10.82 14.94 -3.73
N PHE A 149 -10.28 14.34 -4.79
CA PHE A 149 -9.06 13.57 -4.78
C PHE A 149 -7.84 14.45 -4.51
N LYS A 150 -7.70 15.60 -5.18
CA LYS A 150 -6.57 16.53 -4.91
C LYS A 150 -6.55 17.02 -3.47
N LYS A 151 -7.72 17.32 -2.89
CA LYS A 151 -7.83 17.73 -1.48
C LYS A 151 -7.47 16.57 -0.53
N LEU A 152 -7.91 15.35 -0.83
CA LEU A 152 -7.52 14.17 -0.07
C LEU A 152 -6.01 13.94 -0.13
N LEU A 153 -5.42 14.04 -1.32
CA LEU A 153 -3.98 13.90 -1.54
C LEU A 153 -3.21 14.92 -0.71
N ARG A 154 -3.55 16.21 -0.84
CA ARG A 154 -2.93 17.29 -0.06
C ARG A 154 -3.04 17.05 1.45
N LYS A 155 -4.23 16.74 1.96
CA LYS A 155 -4.44 16.45 3.39
C LYS A 155 -3.63 15.25 3.87
N THR A 156 -3.45 14.25 3.01
CA THR A 156 -2.68 13.04 3.30
C THR A 156 -1.18 13.35 3.32
N LEU A 157 -0.69 14.20 2.42
CA LEU A 157 0.70 14.63 2.42
C LEU A 157 1.02 15.49 3.65
N GLU A 158 0.11 16.38 4.05
CA GLU A 158 0.21 17.20 5.27
C GLU A 158 0.16 16.32 6.54
N ASN A 159 -0.61 15.23 6.55
CA ASN A 159 -0.78 14.32 7.69
C ASN A 159 -0.32 12.89 7.37
N SER A 160 0.84 12.74 6.72
CA SER A 160 1.37 11.44 6.28
C SER A 160 1.51 10.45 7.43
N SER A 161 1.77 10.99 8.61
CA SER A 161 1.94 10.27 9.87
C SER A 161 0.68 9.47 10.29
N ASN A 162 -0.51 9.83 9.81
CA ASN A 162 -1.78 9.14 10.11
C ASN A 162 -2.09 8.02 9.10
N LEU A 163 -1.14 7.60 8.25
CA LEU A 163 -1.37 6.53 7.28
C LEU A 163 -1.15 5.13 7.87
N VAL A 164 -0.32 5.02 8.91
CA VAL A 164 0.05 3.73 9.51
C VAL A 164 -0.07 3.81 11.02
N ASN A 165 -0.54 2.73 11.63
CA ASN A 165 -0.61 2.63 13.08
C ASN A 165 0.80 2.46 13.68
N ARG A 166 1.17 3.36 14.60
CA ARG A 166 2.54 3.52 15.13
C ARG A 166 2.63 3.15 16.60
N GLU A 167 1.98 2.06 16.99
CA GLU A 167 1.88 1.61 18.39
C GLU A 167 3.24 1.24 18.99
N ASN A 168 4.18 0.74 18.17
CA ASN A 168 5.49 0.27 18.61
C ASN A 168 6.64 1.12 18.04
N GLU A 169 7.73 1.27 18.79
CA GLU A 169 8.96 1.98 18.41
C GLU A 169 9.61 1.38 17.16
N TYR A 170 9.61 0.06 17.02
CA TYR A 170 10.06 -0.62 15.79
C TYR A 170 9.28 -0.15 14.56
N ARG A 171 7.94 -0.07 14.65
CA ARG A 171 7.08 0.42 13.55
C ARG A 171 7.29 1.90 13.27
N ARG A 172 7.61 2.71 14.28
CA ARG A 172 7.97 4.13 14.10
C ARG A 172 9.28 4.28 13.32
N ASN A 173 10.29 3.47 13.62
CA ASN A 173 11.57 3.51 12.92
C ASN A 173 11.43 3.05 11.46
N LEU A 174 10.70 1.95 11.23
CA LEU A 174 10.35 1.51 9.88
C LEU A 174 9.57 2.57 9.10
N TRP A 175 8.59 3.22 9.74
CA TRP A 175 7.86 4.32 9.14
C TRP A 175 8.79 5.46 8.74
N ASN A 176 9.66 5.93 9.63
CA ASN A 176 10.59 7.02 9.34
C ASN A 176 11.51 6.69 8.15
N LYS A 177 11.97 5.43 8.06
CA LYS A 177 12.77 4.93 6.93
C LYS A 177 11.99 4.94 5.61
N MET A 178 10.73 4.51 5.64
CA MET A 178 9.92 4.30 4.44
C MET A 178 9.06 5.51 4.05
N GLN A 179 8.90 6.49 4.93
CA GLN A 179 8.04 7.66 4.74
C GLN A 179 8.33 8.37 3.41
N GLY A 180 9.61 8.55 3.04
CA GLY A 180 9.97 9.19 1.77
C GLY A 180 9.40 8.43 0.57
N LYS A 181 9.55 7.10 0.55
CA LYS A 181 9.01 6.25 -0.53
C LYS A 181 7.47 6.25 -0.54
N ILE A 182 6.84 6.24 0.63
CA ILE A 182 5.38 6.27 0.76
C ILE A 182 4.82 7.59 0.24
N ILE A 183 5.45 8.71 0.60
CA ILE A 183 5.07 10.04 0.14
C ILE A 183 5.20 10.12 -1.39
N ASP A 184 6.28 9.60 -1.96
CA ASP A 184 6.50 9.59 -3.41
C ASP A 184 5.48 8.70 -4.14
N LEU A 185 5.14 7.53 -3.60
CA LEU A 185 4.10 6.67 -4.16
C LEU A 185 2.71 7.30 -4.09
N VAL A 186 2.39 7.96 -2.97
CA VAL A 186 1.10 8.63 -2.78
C VAL A 186 1.00 9.89 -3.64
N SER A 187 2.07 10.69 -3.75
CA SER A 187 2.09 11.92 -4.57
C SER A 187 1.88 11.63 -6.05
N ASN A 188 2.42 10.51 -6.54
CA ASN A 188 2.27 10.06 -7.93
C ASN A 188 0.97 9.29 -8.19
N SER A 189 0.16 9.04 -7.15
CA SER A 189 -1.09 8.29 -7.26
C SER A 189 -2.17 9.08 -7.99
N LYS A 190 -2.88 8.43 -8.92
CA LYS A 190 -4.00 9.00 -9.67
C LYS A 190 -5.33 8.59 -9.07
N ALA A 191 -6.39 9.34 -9.35
CA ALA A 191 -7.74 9.03 -8.85
C ALA A 191 -8.25 7.64 -9.28
N LYS A 192 -7.78 7.11 -10.41
CA LYS A 192 -8.10 5.76 -10.87
C LYS A 192 -7.42 4.66 -10.03
N ASP A 193 -6.27 4.96 -9.44
CA ASP A 193 -5.44 3.98 -8.73
C ASP A 193 -6.07 3.57 -7.39
N ILE A 194 -7.02 4.37 -6.88
CA ILE A 194 -7.81 4.01 -5.69
C ILE A 194 -8.54 2.68 -5.86
N TRP A 195 -8.82 2.25 -7.09
CA TRP A 195 -9.53 1.00 -7.39
C TRP A 195 -8.61 -0.22 -7.44
N ILE A 196 -7.29 -0.01 -7.46
CA ILE A 196 -6.31 -1.11 -7.43
C ILE A 196 -6.41 -1.80 -6.07
N ARG A 197 -6.64 -3.12 -6.08
CA ARG A 197 -6.75 -3.93 -4.85
C ARG A 197 -5.36 -4.24 -4.29
N HIS A 198 -4.84 -3.37 -3.43
CA HIS A 198 -3.62 -3.64 -2.66
C HIS A 198 -3.86 -4.60 -1.47
N SER A 199 -5.11 -4.80 -1.04
CA SER A 199 -5.46 -5.71 0.06
C SER A 199 -5.14 -7.18 -0.24
N GLY A 200 -5.22 -7.60 -1.51
CA GLY A 200 -4.82 -8.95 -1.92
C GLY A 200 -3.32 -9.18 -1.77
N ASN A 201 -2.50 -8.17 -2.05
CA ASN A 201 -1.06 -8.24 -1.88
C ASN A 201 -0.65 -8.20 -0.41
N LEU A 202 -1.35 -7.41 0.42
CA LEU A 202 -1.16 -7.42 1.88
C LEU A 202 -1.40 -8.80 2.49
N ASN A 203 -2.48 -9.50 2.11
CA ASN A 203 -2.73 -10.85 2.60
C ASN A 203 -1.66 -11.86 2.18
N LYS A 204 -1.06 -11.70 0.99
CA LYS A 204 0.05 -12.54 0.54
C LYS A 204 1.32 -12.27 1.37
N ILE A 205 1.63 -11.00 1.60
CA ILE A 205 2.76 -10.57 2.43
C ILE A 205 2.63 -11.12 3.85
N GLN A 206 1.43 -11.00 4.44
CA GLN A 206 1.18 -11.48 5.80
C GLN A 206 1.29 -13.01 5.90
N ARG A 207 0.74 -13.75 4.92
CA ARG A 207 0.90 -15.22 4.85
C ARG A 207 2.36 -15.66 4.71
N PHE A 208 3.15 -14.92 3.94
CA PHE A 208 4.57 -15.20 3.79
C PHE A 208 5.34 -14.97 5.10
N LEU A 209 5.08 -13.86 5.80
CA LEU A 209 5.68 -13.56 7.11
C LEU A 209 5.31 -14.60 8.17
N GLU A 210 4.02 -14.86 8.35
CA GLU A 210 3.52 -15.70 9.45
C GLU A 210 3.71 -17.21 9.19
N GLY A 211 3.69 -17.62 7.92
CA GLY A 211 3.72 -19.01 7.51
C GLY A 211 5.08 -19.44 6.98
N ASP A 212 5.47 -18.90 5.83
CA ASP A 212 6.60 -19.43 5.07
C ASP A 212 7.94 -19.08 5.73
N LEU A 213 8.12 -17.83 6.15
CA LEU A 213 9.35 -17.40 6.83
C LEU A 213 9.57 -18.18 8.13
N LYS A 214 8.50 -18.38 8.92
CA LYS A 214 8.55 -19.16 10.16
C LYS A 214 8.97 -20.61 9.90
N LYS A 215 8.44 -21.26 8.86
CA LYS A 215 8.85 -22.62 8.46
C LYS A 215 10.32 -22.69 8.06
N TYR A 216 10.85 -21.65 7.42
CA TYR A 216 12.28 -21.60 7.07
C TYR A 216 13.16 -21.46 8.31
N TYR A 217 12.77 -20.64 9.28
CA TYR A 217 13.46 -20.56 10.58
C TYR A 217 13.40 -21.88 11.36
N ASP A 218 12.23 -22.52 11.40
CA ASP A 218 12.06 -23.80 12.09
C ASP A 218 12.91 -24.91 11.46
N LYS A 219 13.08 -24.91 10.13
CA LYS A 219 13.90 -25.87 9.39
C LYS A 219 15.41 -25.65 9.53
N LEU A 220 15.86 -24.43 9.81
CA LEU A 220 17.27 -24.12 10.10
C LEU A 220 17.64 -24.41 11.56
N ARG A 221 16.64 -24.51 12.43
CA ARG A 221 16.82 -24.80 13.86
C ARG A 221 16.74 -26.29 14.19
N SER A 222 16.21 -27.10 13.27
CA SER A 222 16.13 -28.57 13.33
C SER A 222 17.34 -29.23 12.65
#